data_AF-A0A7K0MH58-F1
#
_entry.id   AF-A0A7K0MH58-F1
#
_cell.length_a   1.000
_cell.length_b   1.000
_cell.length_c   1.000
_cell.angle_alpha   90.00
_cell.angle_beta   90.00
_cell.angle_gamma   90.00
#
_symmetry.space_group_name_H-M   'P 1'
#
loop_
_entity.id
_entity.type
_entity.pdbx_description
1 polymer ?
#
loop_
_entity_poly.entity_id
_entity_poly.type
_entity_poly.pdbx_seq_one_letter_code
_entity_poly.pdbx_strand_id
1 'polypeptide(L)'
;PTKAQTYNFTIPTTPKYSSKVTNTSLGSIGVMISGAVLYNPFEGDGKTVAMANNFTITNSAGITASFVDKCAGHPTPNNGAYHYHGLPNCVTAKVDKTGKPSHIIGFALDGFPIYGDRDTKGKQITAKNLDQCNGVISATPEFQKGIYHYVLLGTADARSSIACFHGEVDASQIQAMPAMGGGGMPMPDTAAAAKKLGITEDVLKAAFGTTMPPDIAAAAKILGVTEAVLLDALGIQVKP
;
A
#
# COMPACT_ATOMS: atom_id res chain seq x y z
N PRO A 1 5.33 -15.80 -6.45
CA PRO A 1 5.09 -15.67 -7.91
C PRO A 1 3.76 -14.95 -8.14
N THR A 2 3.71 -14.06 -9.14
CA THR A 2 2.47 -13.36 -9.54
C THR A 2 1.44 -14.36 -10.08
N LYS A 3 0.17 -14.17 -9.73
CA LYS A 3 -0.95 -14.96 -10.23
C LYS A 3 -2.04 -14.03 -10.77
N ALA A 4 -2.72 -14.46 -11.83
CA ALA A 4 -3.86 -13.74 -12.37
C ALA A 4 -4.95 -13.59 -11.30
N GLN A 5 -5.59 -12.42 -11.28
CA GLN A 5 -6.66 -12.08 -10.36
C GLN A 5 -7.90 -11.66 -11.14
N THR A 6 -9.07 -11.80 -10.52
CA THR A 6 -10.32 -11.29 -11.05
C THR A 6 -10.84 -10.21 -10.11
N TYR A 7 -11.08 -9.04 -10.67
CA TYR A 7 -11.57 -7.89 -9.92
C TYR A 7 -12.88 -7.38 -10.53
N ASN A 8 -13.73 -6.81 -9.70
CA ASN A 8 -14.92 -6.08 -10.13
C ASN A 8 -14.94 -4.75 -9.37
N PHE A 9 -14.90 -3.65 -10.12
CA PHE A 9 -14.87 -2.29 -9.58
C PHE A 9 -15.93 -1.46 -10.27
N THR A 10 -16.64 -0.64 -9.50
CA THR A 10 -17.53 0.41 -9.98
C THR A 10 -16.80 1.74 -9.81
N ILE A 11 -16.46 2.38 -10.93
CA ILE A 11 -15.73 3.66 -10.94
C ILE A 11 -16.68 4.76 -11.44
N PRO A 12 -16.89 5.86 -10.69
CA PRO A 12 -17.70 6.98 -11.15
C PRO A 12 -17.14 7.61 -12.43
N THR A 13 -17.96 7.72 -13.47
CA THR A 13 -17.57 8.41 -14.73
C THR A 13 -17.65 9.93 -14.63
N THR A 14 -18.20 10.45 -13.52
CA THR A 14 -18.35 11.88 -13.25
C THR A 14 -18.00 12.11 -11.78
N PRO A 15 -16.71 12.08 -11.43
CA PRO A 15 -16.27 12.25 -10.04
C PRO A 15 -16.63 13.64 -9.52
N LYS A 16 -17.04 13.72 -8.26
CA LYS A 16 -17.36 14.97 -7.58
C LYS A 16 -16.24 15.34 -6.63
N TYR A 17 -15.60 16.48 -6.85
CA TYR A 17 -14.56 16.98 -5.96
C TYR A 17 -15.15 17.38 -4.60
N SER A 18 -14.52 16.93 -3.53
CA SER A 18 -14.80 17.31 -2.15
C SER A 18 -13.55 17.96 -1.54
N SER A 19 -13.74 19.01 -0.75
CA SER A 19 -12.66 19.59 0.07
C SER A 19 -12.33 18.73 1.31
N LYS A 20 -13.26 17.87 1.73
CA LYS A 20 -13.02 16.86 2.76
C LYS A 20 -12.46 15.60 2.12
N VAL A 21 -11.27 15.21 2.56
CA VAL A 21 -10.57 14.03 2.05
C VAL A 21 -11.00 12.76 2.77
N THR A 22 -10.90 11.63 2.07
CA THR A 22 -11.07 10.28 2.63
C THR A 22 -9.74 9.55 2.58
N ASN A 23 -9.23 9.07 3.71
CA ASN A 23 -7.97 8.32 3.71
C ASN A 23 -8.11 7.02 2.92
N THR A 24 -7.04 6.66 2.21
CA THR A 24 -6.93 5.35 1.57
C THR A 24 -6.78 4.24 2.61
N SER A 25 -7.07 3.00 2.20
CA SER A 25 -6.72 1.80 2.95
C SER A 25 -5.41 1.19 2.43
N LEU A 26 -4.94 0.12 3.06
CA LEU A 26 -3.83 -0.72 2.57
C LEU A 26 -4.21 -1.63 1.39
N GLY A 27 -5.42 -1.47 0.87
CA GLY A 27 -5.97 -2.25 -0.23
C GLY A 27 -5.93 -1.53 -1.57
N SER A 28 -6.72 -2.01 -2.52
CA SER A 28 -6.84 -1.38 -3.84
C SER A 28 -7.46 0.01 -3.71
N ILE A 29 -6.78 1.01 -4.27
CA ILE A 29 -7.24 2.41 -4.30
C ILE A 29 -7.51 2.92 -5.72
N GLY A 30 -7.14 2.14 -6.72
CA GLY A 30 -7.40 2.43 -8.12
C GLY A 30 -7.05 1.25 -9.02
N VAL A 31 -7.47 1.36 -10.28
CA VAL A 31 -7.19 0.38 -11.32
C VAL A 31 -6.32 1.04 -12.37
N MET A 32 -5.19 0.42 -12.67
CA MET A 32 -4.26 0.88 -13.71
C MET A 32 -4.67 0.31 -15.07
N ILE A 33 -4.30 0.99 -16.15
CA ILE A 33 -4.61 0.53 -17.52
C ILE A 33 -3.93 -0.81 -17.89
N SER A 34 -2.95 -1.25 -17.09
CA SER A 34 -2.35 -2.59 -17.21
C SER A 34 -3.25 -3.71 -16.67
N GLY A 35 -4.34 -3.38 -15.97
CA GLY A 35 -5.25 -4.32 -15.31
C GLY A 35 -4.85 -4.65 -13.86
N ALA A 36 -3.64 -4.29 -13.43
CA ALA A 36 -3.24 -4.37 -12.02
C ALA A 36 -3.78 -3.18 -11.22
N VAL A 37 -3.84 -3.34 -9.90
CA VAL A 37 -4.37 -2.32 -8.99
C VAL A 37 -3.25 -1.43 -8.44
N LEU A 38 -3.61 -0.22 -8.06
CA LEU A 38 -2.76 0.68 -7.30
C LEU A 38 -3.10 0.55 -5.82
N TYR A 39 -2.07 0.48 -4.96
CA TYR A 39 -2.18 0.55 -3.50
C TYR A 39 -1.64 1.90 -3.00
N ASN A 40 -1.91 2.23 -1.75
CA ASN A 40 -1.35 3.42 -1.11
C ASN A 40 0.19 3.29 -0.94
N PRO A 41 0.91 4.31 -0.45
CA PRO A 41 2.38 4.26 -0.36
C PRO A 41 2.96 3.25 0.64
N PHE A 42 2.13 2.63 1.48
CA PHE A 42 2.56 1.90 2.67
C PHE A 42 2.37 0.39 2.53
N GLU A 43 3.25 -0.35 3.19
CA GLU A 43 3.14 -1.80 3.37
C GLU A 43 2.07 -2.19 4.39
N GLY A 44 1.87 -3.50 4.58
CA GLY A 44 0.89 -4.06 5.51
C GLY A 44 0.97 -3.59 6.98
N ASP A 45 2.09 -3.00 7.39
CA ASP A 45 2.26 -2.40 8.73
C ASP A 45 1.71 -0.97 8.86
N GLY A 46 1.27 -0.37 7.74
CA GLY A 46 0.75 1.00 7.67
C GLY A 46 1.78 2.11 7.89
N LYS A 47 3.08 1.78 7.92
CA LYS A 47 4.15 2.73 8.28
C LYS A 47 5.33 2.67 7.32
N THR A 48 5.72 1.47 6.88
CA THR A 48 6.84 1.27 5.98
C THR A 48 6.44 1.75 4.59
N VAL A 49 7.20 2.69 4.04
CA VAL A 49 7.02 3.13 2.65
C VAL A 49 7.54 2.04 1.72
N ALA A 50 6.68 1.47 0.90
CA ALA A 50 6.98 0.37 -0.01
C ALA A 50 8.18 0.70 -0.93
N MET A 51 8.13 1.88 -1.57
CA MET A 51 9.16 2.34 -2.50
C MET A 51 10.50 2.69 -1.83
N ALA A 52 10.55 2.83 -0.50
CA ALA A 52 11.80 2.98 0.24
C ALA A 52 12.48 1.63 0.51
N ASN A 53 11.75 0.52 0.37
CA ASN A 53 12.15 -0.77 0.87
C ASN A 53 12.96 -1.56 -0.19
N ASN A 54 14.24 -1.24 -0.30
CA ASN A 54 15.17 -1.80 -1.28
C ASN A 54 15.85 -3.08 -0.81
N PHE A 55 15.09 -4.06 -0.31
CA PHE A 55 15.66 -5.37 0.01
C PHE A 55 15.43 -6.38 -1.12
N THR A 56 16.24 -7.44 -1.10
CA THR A 56 16.12 -8.56 -2.03
C THR A 56 15.87 -9.84 -1.25
N ILE A 57 15.10 -10.73 -1.84
CA ILE A 57 14.77 -12.04 -1.30
C ILE A 57 15.47 -13.07 -2.19
N THR A 58 16.26 -13.94 -1.58
CA THR A 58 16.95 -15.04 -2.29
C THR A 58 16.35 -16.37 -1.86
N ASN A 59 15.92 -17.19 -2.82
CA ASN A 59 15.37 -18.51 -2.52
C ASN A 59 16.49 -19.54 -2.29
N SER A 60 16.11 -20.77 -1.87
CA SER A 60 17.06 -21.87 -1.63
C SER A 60 17.85 -22.32 -2.87
N ALA A 61 17.40 -21.97 -4.07
CA ALA A 61 18.10 -22.22 -5.33
C ALA A 61 19.06 -21.07 -5.72
N GLY A 62 19.24 -20.06 -4.86
CA GLY A 62 20.12 -18.91 -5.11
C GLY A 62 19.52 -17.86 -6.06
N ILE A 63 18.23 -17.93 -6.39
CA ILE A 63 17.56 -16.93 -7.22
C ILE A 63 17.16 -15.74 -6.35
N THR A 64 17.69 -14.57 -6.67
CA THR A 64 17.42 -13.30 -5.99
C THR A 64 16.38 -12.47 -6.75
N ALA A 65 15.42 -11.90 -6.03
CA ALA A 65 14.44 -10.94 -6.55
C ALA A 65 14.33 -9.73 -5.62
N SER A 66 14.23 -8.53 -6.19
CA SER A 66 13.86 -7.34 -5.42
C SER A 66 12.44 -7.47 -4.90
N PHE A 67 12.20 -6.95 -3.69
CA PHE A 67 10.86 -6.93 -3.12
C PHE A 67 9.90 -6.10 -3.98
N VAL A 68 10.23 -4.83 -4.21
CA VAL A 68 9.60 -3.99 -5.25
C VAL A 68 10.38 -4.16 -6.56
N ASP A 69 9.67 -4.44 -7.65
CA ASP A 69 10.28 -4.61 -8.96
C ASP A 69 10.57 -3.26 -9.67
N LYS A 70 11.18 -3.35 -10.84
CA LYS A 70 11.53 -2.17 -11.66
C LYS A 70 10.33 -1.36 -12.16
N CYS A 71 9.12 -1.92 -12.08
CA CYS A 71 7.86 -1.31 -12.47
C CYS A 71 7.13 -0.67 -11.28
N ALA A 72 7.79 -0.52 -10.12
CA ALA A 72 7.24 0.08 -8.90
C ALA A 72 6.07 -0.70 -8.28
N GLY A 73 6.10 -2.03 -8.41
CA GLY A 73 5.08 -2.91 -7.82
C GLY A 73 5.63 -4.24 -7.35
N HIS A 74 4.78 -5.00 -6.66
CA HIS A 74 5.08 -6.36 -6.23
C HIS A 74 3.80 -7.18 -6.03
N PRO A 75 3.90 -8.53 -6.03
CA PRO A 75 2.77 -9.38 -5.69
C PRO A 75 2.53 -9.42 -4.17
N THR A 76 1.25 -9.45 -3.77
CA THR A 76 0.88 -9.80 -2.39
C THR A 76 1.35 -11.23 -2.10
N PRO A 77 1.95 -11.50 -0.93
CA PRO A 77 2.31 -12.85 -0.52
C PRO A 77 1.13 -13.82 -0.62
N ASN A 78 1.42 -15.06 -1.03
CA ASN A 78 0.50 -16.22 -1.12
C ASN A 78 -0.52 -16.20 -2.27
N ASN A 79 -1.23 -15.10 -2.49
CA ASN A 79 -2.23 -15.05 -3.56
C ASN A 79 -1.65 -14.55 -4.90
N GLY A 80 -0.47 -13.91 -4.88
CA GLY A 80 0.21 -13.44 -6.09
C GLY A 80 -0.42 -12.22 -6.76
N ALA A 81 -1.32 -11.49 -6.07
CA ALA A 81 -1.98 -10.31 -6.62
C ALA A 81 -0.98 -9.16 -6.79
N TYR A 82 -0.62 -8.84 -8.03
CA TYR A 82 0.33 -7.78 -8.33
C TYR A 82 -0.32 -6.40 -8.20
N HIS A 83 0.36 -5.49 -7.52
CA HIS A 83 -0.10 -4.13 -7.29
C HIS A 83 1.09 -3.16 -7.29
N TYR A 84 0.79 -1.89 -7.59
CA TYR A 84 1.79 -0.82 -7.62
C TYR A 84 1.75 -0.02 -6.32
N HIS A 85 2.92 0.49 -5.91
CA HIS A 85 3.08 1.44 -4.81
C HIS A 85 3.70 2.78 -5.26
N GLY A 86 3.95 2.96 -6.56
CA GLY A 86 4.54 4.18 -7.10
C GLY A 86 4.33 4.30 -8.60
N LEU A 87 4.98 5.29 -9.22
CA LEU A 87 4.90 5.55 -10.66
C LEU A 87 5.40 4.35 -11.49
N PRO A 88 4.52 3.64 -12.22
CA PRO A 88 4.92 2.46 -12.96
C PRO A 88 5.50 2.83 -14.33
N ASN A 89 6.82 2.93 -14.42
CA ASN A 89 7.54 3.22 -15.67
C ASN A 89 7.19 2.24 -16.81
N CYS A 90 6.85 0.99 -16.49
CA CYS A 90 6.44 -0.04 -17.43
C CYS A 90 5.08 0.26 -18.09
N VAL A 91 4.21 1.03 -17.42
CA VAL A 91 2.94 1.49 -17.96
C VAL A 91 3.12 2.82 -18.70
N THR A 92 3.81 3.79 -18.09
CA THR A 92 4.05 5.08 -18.76
C THR A 92 4.84 4.92 -20.05
N ALA A 93 5.78 3.98 -20.14
CA ALA A 93 6.50 3.68 -21.39
C ALA A 93 5.60 3.21 -22.54
N LYS A 94 4.34 2.83 -22.29
CA LYS A 94 3.37 2.42 -23.31
C LYS A 94 2.46 3.56 -23.79
N VAL A 95 2.26 4.60 -22.97
CA VAL A 95 1.31 5.68 -23.25
C VAL A 95 1.97 7.05 -23.38
N ASP A 96 3.08 7.27 -22.67
CA ASP A 96 3.82 8.52 -22.67
C ASP A 96 4.95 8.48 -23.70
N LYS A 97 5.35 9.68 -24.16
CA LYS A 97 6.55 9.88 -24.97
C LYS A 97 7.58 10.67 -24.16
N THR A 98 8.86 10.38 -24.34
CA THR A 98 9.95 11.09 -23.64
C THR A 98 9.84 12.60 -23.82
N GLY A 99 9.83 13.34 -22.72
CA GLY A 99 9.72 14.80 -22.72
C GLY A 99 8.37 15.35 -23.16
N LYS A 100 7.33 14.51 -23.24
CA LYS A 100 5.94 14.89 -23.53
C LYS A 100 5.07 14.75 -22.27
N PRO A 101 3.85 15.29 -22.30
CA PRO A 101 2.92 15.18 -21.18
C PRO A 101 2.60 13.73 -20.83
N SER A 102 2.28 13.51 -19.56
CA SER A 102 1.76 12.21 -19.14
C SER A 102 0.31 12.05 -19.57
N HIS A 103 -0.02 10.83 -19.97
CA HIS A 103 -1.35 10.36 -20.30
C HIS A 103 -1.95 9.57 -19.13
N ILE A 104 -3.25 9.27 -19.22
CA ILE A 104 -3.94 8.47 -18.21
C ILE A 104 -3.27 7.10 -18.10
N ILE A 105 -2.86 6.73 -16.89
CA ILE A 105 -2.32 5.40 -16.55
C ILE A 105 -3.24 4.60 -15.62
N GLY A 106 -4.32 5.20 -15.15
CA GLY A 106 -5.32 4.52 -14.33
C GLY A 106 -6.43 5.45 -13.87
N PHE A 107 -7.35 4.91 -13.09
CA PHE A 107 -8.40 5.65 -12.40
C PHE A 107 -8.44 5.25 -10.93
N ALA A 108 -8.54 6.24 -10.06
CA ALA A 108 -8.80 6.04 -8.65
C ALA A 108 -10.25 5.58 -8.42
N LEU A 109 -10.52 4.90 -7.31
CA LEU A 109 -11.86 4.41 -6.99
C LEU A 109 -12.90 5.54 -6.80
N ASP A 110 -12.45 6.77 -6.57
CA ASP A 110 -13.29 7.96 -6.49
C ASP A 110 -13.66 8.55 -7.86
N GLY A 111 -13.16 7.95 -8.94
CA GLY A 111 -13.44 8.32 -10.33
C GLY A 111 -12.45 9.30 -10.95
N PHE A 112 -11.52 9.86 -10.18
CA PHE A 112 -10.52 10.77 -10.75
C PHE A 112 -9.41 10.00 -11.48
N PRO A 113 -8.94 10.52 -12.63
CA PRO A 113 -7.87 9.89 -13.39
C PRO A 113 -6.52 9.98 -12.67
N ILE A 114 -5.64 9.03 -12.96
CA ILE A 114 -4.28 8.90 -12.44
C ILE A 114 -3.29 9.06 -13.59
N TYR A 115 -2.29 9.91 -13.41
CA TYR A 115 -1.26 10.25 -14.39
C TYR A 115 0.15 9.99 -13.86
N GLY A 116 1.10 9.95 -14.79
CA GLY A 116 2.53 10.09 -14.49
C GLY A 116 2.94 11.53 -14.18
N ASP A 117 4.23 11.72 -13.88
CA ASP A 117 4.78 12.95 -13.30
C ASP A 117 5.09 14.07 -14.30
N ARG A 118 4.39 14.16 -15.44
CA ARG A 118 4.68 15.16 -16.49
C ARG A 118 3.48 16.04 -16.81
N ASP A 119 3.67 17.35 -16.71
CA ASP A 119 2.66 18.35 -17.06
C ASP A 119 2.42 18.47 -18.58
N THR A 120 1.50 19.34 -18.99
CA THR A 120 1.16 19.59 -20.41
C THR A 120 2.30 20.12 -21.27
N LYS A 121 3.43 20.48 -20.68
CA LYS A 121 4.66 20.89 -21.36
C LYS A 121 5.75 19.81 -21.28
N GLY A 122 5.46 18.65 -20.69
CA GLY A 122 6.41 17.58 -20.45
C GLY A 122 7.38 17.86 -19.29
N LYS A 123 7.14 18.93 -18.51
CA LYS A 123 7.96 19.25 -17.35
C LYS A 123 7.59 18.36 -16.19
N GLN A 124 8.60 17.95 -15.42
CA GLN A 124 8.38 17.14 -14.23
C GLN A 124 7.58 17.89 -13.16
N ILE A 125 6.50 17.26 -12.71
CA ILE A 125 5.72 17.63 -11.54
C ILE A 125 6.40 17.04 -10.30
N THR A 126 6.47 17.81 -9.23
CA THR A 126 7.05 17.38 -7.95
C THR A 126 6.02 17.48 -6.84
N ALA A 127 6.30 16.88 -5.68
CA ALA A 127 5.42 16.96 -4.50
C ALA A 127 5.05 18.39 -4.08
N LYS A 128 5.86 19.41 -4.42
CA LYS A 128 5.57 20.82 -4.17
C LYS A 128 4.42 21.39 -5.01
N ASN A 129 4.10 20.73 -6.12
CA ASN A 129 3.04 21.13 -7.05
C ASN A 129 1.71 20.43 -6.76
N LEU A 130 1.72 19.47 -5.83
CA LEU A 130 0.59 18.60 -5.53
C LEU A 130 0.04 18.90 -4.14
N ASP A 131 -1.25 18.62 -3.95
CA ASP A 131 -1.88 18.63 -2.64
C ASP A 131 -1.39 17.45 -1.75
N GLN A 132 -1.98 17.32 -0.57
CA GLN A 132 -1.69 16.26 0.40
C GLN A 132 -2.04 14.84 -0.06
N CYS A 133 -2.93 14.71 -1.05
CA CYS A 133 -3.39 13.45 -1.61
C CYS A 133 -2.65 13.07 -2.91
N ASN A 134 -1.59 13.80 -3.28
CA ASN A 134 -0.91 13.66 -4.57
C ASN A 134 -1.76 14.06 -5.79
N GLY A 135 -2.72 14.97 -5.61
CA GLY A 135 -3.50 15.49 -6.72
C GLY A 135 -3.23 16.96 -7.05
N VAL A 136 -3.76 17.37 -8.20
CA VAL A 136 -3.70 18.74 -8.71
C VAL A 136 -4.88 18.99 -9.65
N ILE A 137 -5.39 20.23 -9.68
CA ILE A 137 -6.31 20.68 -10.73
C ILE A 137 -5.48 21.33 -11.83
N SER A 138 -5.38 20.67 -12.99
CA SER A 138 -4.75 21.25 -14.17
C SER A 138 -5.25 20.59 -15.45
N ALA A 139 -4.96 21.20 -16.60
CA ALA A 139 -5.23 20.60 -17.91
C ALA A 139 -4.37 19.36 -18.13
N THR A 140 -4.92 18.37 -18.84
CA THR A 140 -4.21 17.17 -19.28
C THR A 140 -4.48 16.93 -20.77
N PRO A 141 -3.77 16.01 -21.45
CA PRO A 141 -4.07 15.67 -22.84
C PRO A 141 -5.53 15.27 -23.09
N GLU A 142 -6.12 14.52 -22.17
CA GLU A 142 -7.49 14.01 -22.22
C GLU A 142 -8.52 15.03 -21.69
N PHE A 143 -8.12 15.91 -20.77
CA PHE A 143 -8.98 16.94 -20.17
C PHE A 143 -8.38 18.33 -20.37
N GLN A 144 -8.50 18.85 -21.58
CA GLN A 144 -7.93 20.15 -21.98
C GLN A 144 -8.47 21.35 -21.18
N LYS A 145 -9.69 21.24 -20.65
CA LYS A 145 -10.32 22.26 -19.79
C LYS A 145 -9.88 22.19 -18.33
N GLY A 146 -9.08 21.20 -17.95
CA GLY A 146 -8.69 20.94 -16.58
C GLY A 146 -9.61 19.96 -15.87
N ILE A 147 -9.00 19.12 -15.04
CA ILE A 147 -9.68 18.24 -14.09
C ILE A 147 -8.79 18.07 -12.87
N TYR A 148 -9.40 17.83 -11.70
CA TYR A 148 -8.65 17.25 -10.59
C TYR A 148 -8.16 15.86 -10.98
N HIS A 149 -6.90 15.57 -10.74
CA HIS A 149 -6.33 14.25 -11.03
C HIS A 149 -5.17 13.96 -10.10
N TYR A 150 -4.90 12.66 -9.93
CA TYR A 150 -3.77 12.17 -9.16
C TYR A 150 -2.53 12.05 -10.02
N VAL A 151 -1.38 12.28 -9.40
CA VAL A 151 -0.07 12.15 -10.02
C VAL A 151 0.77 11.17 -9.19
N LEU A 152 1.20 10.07 -9.81
CA LEU A 152 2.18 9.18 -9.21
C LEU A 152 3.58 9.73 -9.44
N LEU A 153 4.35 9.89 -8.37
CA LEU A 153 5.71 10.42 -8.45
C LEU A 153 6.72 9.26 -8.45
N GLY A 154 7.81 9.43 -9.20
CA GLY A 154 8.96 8.53 -9.16
C GLY A 154 9.85 8.73 -7.93
N THR A 155 9.25 8.82 -6.73
CA THR A 155 9.97 9.01 -5.46
C THR A 155 9.94 7.73 -4.62
N ALA A 156 10.83 7.66 -3.63
CA ALA A 156 10.92 6.55 -2.67
C ALA A 156 10.34 6.92 -1.29
N ASP A 157 9.55 7.98 -1.21
CA ASP A 157 8.93 8.46 0.04
C ASP A 157 7.41 8.21 0.02
N ALA A 158 6.72 8.66 1.08
CA ALA A 158 5.26 8.53 1.20
C ALA A 158 4.49 9.32 0.12
N ARG A 159 5.17 10.08 -0.75
CA ARG A 159 4.58 10.75 -1.92
C ARG A 159 4.70 9.92 -3.20
N SER A 160 5.14 8.66 -3.12
CA SER A 160 5.20 7.75 -4.27
C SER A 160 3.82 7.37 -4.82
N SER A 161 2.80 7.23 -3.96
CA SER A 161 1.42 6.90 -4.32
C SER A 161 0.38 7.80 -3.64
N ILE A 162 -0.89 7.58 -3.93
CA ILE A 162 -2.04 8.34 -3.41
C ILE A 162 -2.34 7.90 -1.97
N ALA A 163 -2.38 8.86 -1.04
CA ALA A 163 -2.66 8.60 0.37
C ALA A 163 -4.12 8.88 0.76
N CYS A 164 -4.85 9.68 -0.02
CA CYS A 164 -6.25 10.03 0.23
C CYS A 164 -7.01 10.34 -1.05
N PHE A 165 -8.34 10.23 -0.97
CA PHE A 165 -9.28 10.57 -2.02
C PHE A 165 -9.88 11.96 -1.81
N HIS A 166 -10.11 12.68 -2.89
CA HIS A 166 -10.85 13.93 -2.92
C HIS A 166 -12.25 13.72 -3.48
N GLY A 167 -12.51 12.62 -4.20
CA GLY A 167 -13.86 12.26 -4.61
C GLY A 167 -14.64 11.45 -3.58
N GLU A 168 -15.89 11.15 -3.92
CA GLU A 168 -16.73 10.23 -3.17
C GLU A 168 -16.34 8.79 -3.51
N VAL A 169 -15.96 8.01 -2.50
CA VAL A 169 -15.65 6.58 -2.65
C VAL A 169 -16.73 5.75 -1.97
N ASP A 170 -17.26 4.78 -2.71
CA ASP A 170 -18.00 3.69 -2.09
C ASP A 170 -17.00 2.77 -1.39
N ALA A 171 -16.96 2.84 -0.05
CA ALA A 171 -16.04 2.07 0.78
C ALA A 171 -16.17 0.55 0.56
N SER A 172 -17.30 0.06 0.04
CA SER A 172 -17.48 -1.37 -0.31
C SER A 172 -16.64 -1.81 -1.51
N GLN A 173 -16.17 -0.88 -2.35
CA GLN A 173 -15.33 -1.14 -3.52
C GLN A 173 -13.84 -1.26 -3.18
N ILE A 174 -13.45 -0.85 -1.97
CA ILE A 174 -12.09 -0.97 -1.48
C ILE A 174 -11.85 -2.44 -1.14
N GLN A 175 -11.11 -3.17 -1.97
CA GLN A 175 -10.68 -4.51 -1.59
C GLN A 175 -9.75 -4.41 -0.41
N ALA A 176 -10.18 -4.95 0.74
CA ALA A 176 -9.30 -5.07 1.89
C ALA A 176 -8.04 -5.84 1.50
N MET A 177 -6.91 -5.46 2.08
CA MET A 177 -5.68 -6.23 1.93
C MET A 177 -6.00 -7.70 2.27
N PRO A 178 -5.70 -8.65 1.36
CA PRO A 178 -5.84 -10.07 1.65
C PRO A 178 -5.10 -10.36 2.95
N ALA A 179 -5.72 -11.11 3.86
CA ALA A 179 -5.06 -11.52 5.10
C ALA A 179 -3.69 -12.08 4.75
N MET A 180 -2.62 -11.40 5.19
CA MET A 180 -1.25 -11.76 4.88
C MET A 180 -1.07 -13.21 5.30
N GLY A 181 -1.00 -14.10 4.31
CA GLY A 181 -0.97 -15.54 4.51
C GLY A 181 0.29 -15.93 5.28
N GLY A 182 0.08 -16.07 6.57
CA GLY A 182 1.04 -16.42 7.59
C GLY A 182 0.25 -16.48 8.89
N GLY A 183 -0.85 -17.26 8.89
CA GLY A 183 -1.70 -17.47 10.06
C GLY A 183 -1.93 -16.19 10.88
N GLY A 184 -2.20 -15.08 10.19
CA GLY A 184 -2.26 -13.75 10.77
C GLY A 184 -3.42 -13.66 11.74
N MET A 185 -3.18 -14.11 12.97
CA MET A 185 -3.74 -13.48 14.13
C MET A 185 -3.62 -11.98 13.92
N PRO A 186 -4.67 -11.19 14.17
CA PRO A 186 -4.51 -9.75 14.28
C PRO A 186 -3.26 -9.51 15.14
N MET A 187 -2.33 -8.67 14.66
CA MET A 187 -1.16 -8.28 15.45
C MET A 187 -1.66 -7.98 16.85
N PRO A 188 -1.26 -8.75 17.87
CA PRO A 188 -1.81 -8.61 19.19
C PRO A 188 -1.68 -7.17 19.63
N ASP A 189 -2.74 -6.57 20.15
CA ASP A 189 -2.64 -5.29 20.81
C ASP A 189 -1.72 -5.48 22.02
N THR A 190 -0.44 -5.16 21.85
CA THR A 190 0.60 -5.36 22.86
C THR A 190 0.34 -4.51 24.09
N ALA A 191 -0.37 -3.37 23.94
CA ALA A 191 -0.77 -2.56 25.08
C ALA A 191 -1.89 -3.25 25.87
N ALA A 192 -2.89 -3.83 25.20
CA ALA A 192 -3.94 -4.60 25.85
C ALA A 192 -3.41 -5.91 26.48
N ALA A 193 -2.50 -6.60 25.80
CA ALA A 193 -1.86 -7.82 26.30
C ALA A 193 -1.01 -7.54 27.55
N ALA A 194 -0.19 -6.49 27.52
CA ALA A 194 0.60 -6.06 28.68
C ALA A 194 -0.30 -5.73 29.88
N LYS A 195 -1.41 -5.02 29.64
CA LYS A 195 -2.41 -4.70 30.66
C LYS A 195 -3.05 -5.97 31.27
N LYS A 196 -3.38 -6.97 30.45
CA LYS A 196 -3.90 -8.27 30.93
C LYS A 196 -2.88 -9.04 31.78
N LEU A 197 -1.60 -8.96 31.41
CA LEU A 197 -0.49 -9.60 32.12
C LEU A 197 -0.01 -8.81 33.35
N GLY A 198 -0.54 -7.61 33.58
CA GLY A 198 -0.13 -6.75 34.71
C GLY A 198 1.29 -6.18 34.56
N ILE A 199 1.80 -6.09 33.33
CA ILE A 199 3.14 -5.57 33.00
C ILE A 199 3.05 -4.32 32.14
N THR A 200 4.16 -3.61 31.97
CA THR A 200 4.24 -2.51 31.01
C THR A 200 4.45 -3.05 29.59
N GLU A 201 4.02 -2.27 28.60
CA GLU A 201 4.17 -2.62 27.19
C GLU A 201 5.66 -2.79 26.79
N ASP A 202 6.55 -2.00 27.38
CA ASP A 202 8.00 -2.10 27.13
C ASP A 202 8.59 -3.42 27.65
N VAL A 203 8.11 -3.93 28.79
CA VAL A 203 8.52 -5.23 29.32
C VAL A 203 8.07 -6.37 28.41
N LEU A 204 6.84 -6.28 27.88
CA LEU A 204 6.33 -7.24 26.91
C LEU A 204 7.14 -7.23 25.61
N LYS A 205 7.45 -6.04 25.07
CA LYS A 205 8.27 -5.88 23.86
C LYS A 205 9.70 -6.36 24.06
N ALA A 206 10.29 -6.08 25.22
CA ALA A 206 11.64 -6.56 25.55
C ALA A 206 11.68 -8.09 25.61
N ALA A 207 10.63 -8.74 26.12
CA ALA A 207 10.54 -10.20 26.15
C ALA A 207 10.40 -10.83 24.75
N PHE A 208 9.81 -10.11 23.78
CA PHE A 208 9.73 -10.54 22.39
C PHE A 208 11.04 -10.38 21.62
N GLY A 209 11.97 -9.54 22.10
CA GLY A 209 13.24 -9.28 21.44
C GLY A 209 13.06 -8.61 20.06
N THR A 210 14.04 -8.81 19.18
CA THR A 210 14.08 -8.18 17.84
C THR A 210 13.77 -9.16 16.70
N THR A 211 13.65 -10.46 17.00
CA THR A 211 13.31 -11.51 16.05
C THR A 211 11.82 -11.50 15.72
N MET A 212 11.50 -11.53 14.42
CA MET A 212 10.12 -11.57 13.91
C MET A 212 9.92 -12.82 13.03
N PRO A 213 8.95 -13.71 13.36
CA PRO A 213 8.05 -13.65 14.51
C PRO A 213 8.78 -13.90 15.85
N PRO A 214 8.27 -13.37 16.97
CA PRO A 214 8.85 -13.57 18.28
C PRO A 214 8.71 -15.02 18.76
N ASP A 215 9.69 -15.51 19.50
CA ASP A 215 9.64 -16.81 20.16
C ASP A 215 8.76 -16.72 21.41
N ILE A 216 7.53 -17.24 21.32
CA ILE A 216 6.54 -17.19 22.39
C ILE A 216 6.97 -17.99 23.62
N ALA A 217 7.67 -19.12 23.43
CA ALA A 217 8.15 -19.95 24.53
C ALA A 217 9.25 -19.22 25.32
N ALA A 218 10.18 -18.59 24.60
CA ALA A 218 11.22 -17.77 25.21
C ALA A 218 10.63 -16.54 25.92
N ALA A 219 9.69 -15.83 25.28
CA ALA A 219 9.04 -14.66 25.85
C ALA A 219 8.22 -15.01 27.11
N ALA A 220 7.46 -16.10 27.09
CA ALA A 220 6.70 -16.57 28.25
C ALA A 220 7.62 -16.87 29.44
N LYS A 221 8.78 -17.50 29.18
CA LYS A 221 9.80 -17.77 30.20
C LYS A 221 10.40 -16.49 30.79
N ILE A 222 10.68 -15.49 29.95
CA ILE A 222 11.19 -14.18 30.41
C ILE A 222 10.15 -13.47 31.29
N LEU A 223 8.88 -13.55 30.92
CA LEU A 223 7.76 -12.91 31.62
C LEU A 223 7.29 -13.70 32.86
N GLY A 224 7.81 -14.91 33.08
CA GLY A 224 7.39 -15.76 34.20
C GLY A 224 5.96 -16.29 34.09
N VAL A 225 5.42 -16.38 32.87
CA VAL A 225 4.07 -16.89 32.59
C VAL A 225 4.14 -18.15 31.74
N THR A 226 3.02 -18.87 31.64
CA THR A 226 2.93 -20.00 30.70
C THR A 226 2.69 -19.49 29.27
N GLU A 227 3.08 -20.28 28.27
CA GLU A 227 2.81 -19.96 26.86
C GLU A 227 1.31 -19.74 26.61
N ALA A 228 0.44 -20.57 27.21
CA ALA A 228 -1.00 -20.42 27.10
C ALA A 228 -1.52 -19.08 27.64
N VAL A 229 -0.97 -18.61 28.76
CA VAL A 229 -1.34 -17.30 29.36
C VAL A 229 -0.86 -16.15 28.48
N LEU A 230 0.36 -16.25 27.93
CA LEU A 230 0.87 -15.25 26.99
C LEU A 230 0.03 -15.21 25.71
N LEU A 231 -0.31 -16.36 25.14
CA LEU A 231 -1.14 -16.48 23.94
C LEU A 231 -2.56 -15.93 24.18
N ASP A 232 -3.19 -16.24 25.31
CA ASP A 232 -4.50 -15.68 25.69
C ASP A 232 -4.46 -14.16 25.87
N ALA A 233 -3.41 -13.64 26.51
CA ALA A 233 -3.21 -12.21 26.67
C ALA A 233 -3.09 -11.51 25.31
N LEU A 234 -2.42 -12.15 24.36
CA LEU A 234 -2.26 -11.68 22.98
C LEU A 234 -3.52 -11.86 22.12
N GLY A 235 -4.58 -12.48 22.63
CA GLY A 235 -5.79 -12.80 21.86
C GLY A 235 -5.56 -13.88 20.80
N ILE A 236 -4.50 -14.68 20.97
CA ILE A 236 -4.09 -15.74 20.07
C ILE A 236 -4.78 -17.04 20.50
N GLN A 237 -5.90 -17.40 19.84
CA GLN A 237 -6.51 -18.72 20.01
C GLN A 237 -5.69 -19.82 19.34
N VAL A 238 -5.11 -20.70 20.14
CA VAL A 238 -4.46 -21.92 19.66
C VAL A 238 -5.57 -22.86 19.15
N LYS A 239 -5.61 -23.12 17.84
CA LYS A 239 -6.48 -24.19 17.34
C LYS A 239 -6.01 -25.52 17.95
N PRO A 240 -6.94 -26.40 18.36
CA PRO A 240 -6.61 -27.74 18.84
C PRO A 240 -5.89 -28.57 17.77
#